data_AF-A0A9W6GH80-F1
#
_entry.id   AF-A0A9W6GH80-F1
#
_cell.length_a   1.000
_cell.length_b   1.000
_cell.length_c   1.000
_cell.angle_alpha   90.00
_cell.angle_beta   90.00
_cell.angle_gamma   90.00
#
_symmetry.space_group_name_H-M   'P 1'
#
loop_
_entity.id
_entity.type
_entity.pdbx_description
1 polymer ?
#
loop_
_entity_poly.entity_id
_entity_poly.type
_entity_poly.pdbx_seq_one_letter_code
_entity_poly.pdbx_strand_id
1 'polypeptide(L)'
;MQKRILTIQDSKDLENPKKKYGKKARSFITVNTGLYDLKKVFELKKDDYIKFVMNLFEVEPIDKKIAGIKIDGQKKDGYYVLIYPYWQFKDAAVDEEYLEDLHSHIGKRVGGRLYIIAPANYVDFITDYHEIERTRYYFLKVPYQIIRELHKVQFKKFRQPQSKRNVNDLDDAIGFHFIRQPDVESKLNEKNGKLEIHITKFLSNYLEEETGNELKNFESLAMVLIDKDYNDKEFVMDEFYFAEDLIPDKKENETEDEIKEDLSHQEKIVIPIKEDECGDKVMVIYIDIYGNEFKEVFQLRE
;
A
#
# COMPACT_ATOMS: atom_id res chain seq x y z
N MET A 1 -17.16 7.53 -15.56
CA MET A 1 -17.62 6.43 -16.46
C MET A 1 -18.68 5.54 -15.81
N GLN A 2 -18.50 5.12 -14.55
CA GLN A 2 -19.43 4.24 -13.83
C GLN A 2 -20.90 4.71 -13.83
N LYS A 3 -21.19 5.95 -13.42
CA LYS A 3 -22.56 6.52 -13.46
C LYS A 3 -23.22 6.35 -14.83
N ARG A 4 -22.52 6.71 -15.91
CA ARG A 4 -23.06 6.64 -17.27
C ARG A 4 -23.30 5.21 -17.73
N ILE A 5 -22.49 4.24 -17.28
CA ILE A 5 -22.69 2.82 -17.59
C ILE A 5 -23.94 2.29 -16.86
N LEU A 6 -24.08 2.61 -15.56
CA LEU A 6 -25.25 2.22 -14.76
C LEU A 6 -26.55 2.84 -15.30
N THR A 7 -26.50 4.12 -15.65
CA THR A 7 -27.65 4.90 -16.12
C THR A 7 -27.75 4.98 -17.65
N ILE A 8 -27.08 4.09 -18.38
CA ILE A 8 -26.89 4.25 -19.83
C ILE A 8 -28.21 4.37 -20.59
N GLN A 9 -29.25 3.63 -20.16
CA GLN A 9 -30.59 3.65 -20.74
C GLN A 9 -31.24 5.05 -20.67
N ASP A 10 -30.96 5.80 -19.60
CA ASP A 10 -31.57 7.10 -19.30
C ASP A 10 -30.69 8.27 -19.74
N SER A 11 -29.44 7.99 -20.08
CA SER A 11 -28.49 8.97 -20.58
C SER A 11 -28.79 9.42 -22.02
N LYS A 12 -28.25 10.58 -22.43
CA LYS A 12 -28.35 11.07 -23.80
C LYS A 12 -27.71 10.09 -24.79
N ASP A 13 -28.42 9.86 -25.89
CA ASP A 13 -27.93 9.05 -27.00
C ASP A 13 -26.65 9.66 -27.61
N LEU A 14 -25.73 8.78 -28.02
CA LEU A 14 -24.42 9.18 -28.53
C LEU A 14 -24.52 9.81 -29.94
N GLU A 15 -25.46 9.35 -30.76
CA GLU A 15 -25.67 9.82 -32.13
C GLU A 15 -26.66 10.99 -32.18
N ASN A 16 -27.65 10.99 -31.28
CA ASN A 16 -28.64 12.07 -31.17
C ASN A 16 -28.85 12.54 -29.72
N PRO A 17 -28.10 13.57 -29.28
CA PRO A 17 -28.18 14.10 -27.91
C PRO A 17 -29.56 14.64 -27.47
N LYS A 18 -30.53 14.79 -28.38
CA LYS A 18 -31.90 15.20 -28.07
C LYS A 18 -32.79 14.05 -27.62
N LYS A 19 -32.31 12.80 -27.68
CA LYS A 19 -33.04 11.60 -27.28
C LYS A 19 -32.25 10.83 -26.21
N LYS A 20 -32.96 10.03 -25.42
CA LYS A 20 -32.34 9.03 -24.53
C LYS A 20 -31.82 7.85 -25.34
N TYR A 21 -30.76 7.22 -24.86
CA TYR A 21 -30.17 6.02 -25.47
C TYR A 21 -31.13 4.81 -25.44
N GLY A 22 -31.93 4.68 -24.38
CA GLY A 22 -33.07 3.77 -24.29
C GLY A 22 -32.75 2.27 -24.22
N LYS A 23 -31.48 1.87 -24.33
CA LYS A 23 -31.03 0.47 -24.20
C LYS A 23 -30.40 0.24 -22.83
N LYS A 24 -30.76 -0.87 -22.19
CA LYS A 24 -30.15 -1.31 -20.92
C LYS A 24 -28.66 -1.59 -21.08
N ALA A 25 -27.90 -1.38 -20.01
CA ALA A 25 -26.52 -1.83 -19.93
C ALA A 25 -26.44 -3.35 -20.12
N ARG A 26 -25.42 -3.82 -20.85
CA ARG A 26 -25.08 -5.25 -20.85
C ARG A 26 -24.46 -5.60 -19.50
N SER A 27 -24.65 -6.84 -19.03
CA SER A 27 -24.06 -7.31 -17.78
C SER A 27 -22.54 -7.08 -17.76
N PHE A 28 -22.05 -6.47 -16.69
CA PHE A 28 -20.64 -6.25 -16.44
C PHE A 28 -20.35 -6.56 -14.98
N ILE A 29 -19.09 -6.82 -14.65
CA ILE A 29 -18.63 -7.01 -13.28
C ILE A 29 -17.45 -6.08 -13.04
N THR A 30 -17.47 -5.38 -11.92
CA THR A 30 -16.33 -4.65 -11.37
C THR A 30 -15.62 -5.57 -10.39
N VAL A 31 -14.39 -5.97 -10.71
CA VAL A 31 -13.59 -6.87 -9.87
C VAL A 31 -12.54 -6.04 -9.13
N ASN A 32 -12.56 -6.08 -7.80
CA ASN A 32 -11.46 -5.61 -6.96
C ASN A 32 -10.54 -6.81 -6.68
N THR A 33 -9.25 -6.72 -7.02
CA THR A 33 -8.29 -7.82 -6.92
C THR A 33 -7.68 -7.99 -5.52
N GLY A 34 -8.16 -7.26 -4.51
CA GLY A 34 -7.68 -7.39 -3.14
C GLY A 34 -8.23 -8.63 -2.46
N LEU A 35 -7.39 -9.67 -2.30
CA LEU A 35 -7.32 -10.61 -1.15
C LEU A 35 -6.28 -11.72 -1.46
N TYR A 36 -5.10 -11.66 -0.83
CA TYR A 36 -4.07 -12.73 -0.88
C TYR A 36 -3.85 -13.36 0.50
N ASP A 37 -3.51 -14.65 0.51
CA ASP A 37 -3.07 -15.41 1.68
C ASP A 37 -1.66 -14.97 2.11
N LEU A 38 -1.59 -14.21 3.21
CA LEU A 38 -0.38 -13.59 3.77
C LEU A 38 0.78 -14.58 3.95
N LYS A 39 0.49 -15.80 4.38
CA LYS A 39 1.51 -16.81 4.64
C LYS A 39 2.21 -17.24 3.35
N LYS A 40 1.44 -17.40 2.27
CA LYS A 40 1.97 -17.74 0.94
C LYS A 40 2.81 -16.60 0.36
N VAL A 41 2.46 -15.34 0.60
CA VAL A 41 3.21 -14.19 0.08
C VAL A 41 4.61 -14.07 0.73
N PHE A 42 4.74 -14.35 2.03
CA PHE A 42 6.04 -14.38 2.69
C PHE A 42 6.88 -15.61 2.34
N GLU A 43 6.24 -16.78 2.19
CA GLU A 43 6.89 -18.00 1.71
C GLU A 43 7.39 -17.84 0.25
N LEU A 44 6.60 -17.19 -0.62
CA LEU A 44 6.99 -16.85 -2.00
C LEU A 44 8.22 -15.91 -2.04
N LYS A 45 8.29 -14.91 -1.14
CA LYS A 45 9.41 -13.94 -1.09
C LYS A 45 10.72 -14.54 -0.57
N LYS A 46 10.67 -15.53 0.32
CA LYS A 46 11.85 -16.26 0.79
C LYS A 46 12.49 -17.05 -0.36
N ASP A 47 11.68 -17.82 -1.07
CA ASP A 47 12.18 -18.65 -2.16
C ASP A 47 12.73 -17.80 -3.31
N ASP A 48 12.13 -16.64 -3.57
CA ASP A 48 12.61 -15.70 -4.58
C ASP A 48 13.90 -15.00 -4.15
N TYR A 49 14.06 -14.63 -2.87
CA TYR A 49 15.34 -14.15 -2.35
C TYR A 49 16.44 -15.20 -2.50
N ILE A 50 16.16 -16.45 -2.07
CA ILE A 50 17.09 -17.57 -2.18
C ILE A 50 17.50 -17.79 -3.64
N LYS A 51 16.53 -17.88 -4.56
CA LYS A 51 16.80 -18.03 -6.00
C LYS A 51 17.61 -16.86 -6.55
N PHE A 52 17.27 -15.63 -6.16
CA PHE A 52 17.98 -14.44 -6.62
C PHE A 52 19.43 -14.45 -6.18
N VAL A 53 19.71 -14.64 -4.89
CA VAL A 53 21.10 -14.62 -4.41
C VAL A 53 21.89 -15.82 -4.91
N MET A 54 21.25 -16.98 -5.07
CA MET A 54 21.87 -18.13 -5.74
C MET A 54 22.27 -17.78 -7.17
N ASN A 55 21.39 -17.17 -7.96
CA ASN A 55 21.71 -16.73 -9.32
C ASN A 55 22.79 -15.63 -9.33
N LEU A 56 22.69 -14.63 -8.46
CA LEU A 56 23.62 -13.50 -8.38
C LEU A 56 25.05 -13.94 -8.11
N PHE A 57 25.24 -14.97 -7.27
CA PHE A 57 26.55 -15.49 -6.92
C PHE A 57 26.93 -16.78 -7.65
N GLU A 58 26.14 -17.20 -8.65
CA GLU A 58 26.35 -18.43 -9.42
C GLU A 58 26.47 -19.68 -8.53
N VAL A 59 25.49 -19.87 -7.65
CA VAL A 59 25.39 -21.00 -6.72
C VAL A 59 24.39 -22.01 -7.24
N GLU A 60 24.81 -23.26 -7.36
CA GLU A 60 23.92 -24.37 -7.68
C GLU A 60 23.30 -24.93 -6.39
N PRO A 61 21.97 -25.09 -6.32
CA PRO A 61 21.32 -25.63 -5.13
C PRO A 61 21.70 -27.10 -4.91
N ILE A 62 21.98 -27.48 -3.67
CA ILE A 62 22.24 -28.88 -3.30
C ILE A 62 21.34 -29.30 -2.15
N ASP A 63 20.93 -30.57 -2.13
CA ASP A 63 20.26 -31.16 -0.97
C ASP A 63 21.30 -31.86 -0.10
N LYS A 64 21.88 -31.12 0.85
CA LYS A 64 22.91 -31.64 1.75
C LYS A 64 22.76 -31.07 3.15
N LYS A 65 23.07 -31.91 4.15
CA LYS A 65 23.20 -31.49 5.54
C LYS A 65 24.57 -31.86 6.10
N ILE A 66 25.14 -30.99 6.90
CA ILE A 66 26.40 -31.21 7.61
C ILE A 66 26.14 -30.91 9.09
N ALA A 67 26.33 -31.90 9.96
CA ALA A 67 26.06 -31.77 11.41
C ALA A 67 24.62 -31.30 11.76
N GLY A 68 23.64 -31.58 10.91
CA GLY A 68 22.26 -31.12 11.09
C GLY A 68 21.95 -29.76 10.44
N ILE A 69 22.98 -28.99 10.06
CA ILE A 69 22.83 -27.72 9.35
C ILE A 69 22.61 -27.99 7.86
N LYS A 70 21.58 -27.37 7.28
CA LYS A 70 21.29 -27.45 5.84
C LYS A 70 22.28 -26.59 5.08
N ILE A 71 22.89 -27.16 4.05
CA ILE A 71 23.70 -26.44 3.07
C ILE A 71 22.78 -26.01 1.92
N ASP A 72 22.78 -24.72 1.58
CA ASP A 72 21.86 -24.19 0.58
C ASP A 72 22.34 -24.43 -0.85
N GLY A 73 23.66 -24.45 -1.06
CA GLY A 73 24.22 -24.68 -2.40
C GLY A 73 25.72 -24.92 -2.44
N GLN A 74 26.24 -24.99 -3.66
CA GLN A 74 27.65 -25.17 -3.97
C GLN A 74 28.03 -24.25 -5.15
N LYS A 75 29.20 -23.61 -5.08
CA LYS A 75 29.75 -22.86 -6.23
C LYS A 75 30.48 -23.81 -7.18
N LYS A 76 30.77 -23.34 -8.41
CA LYS A 76 31.56 -24.07 -9.42
C LYS A 76 32.94 -24.53 -8.95
N ASP A 77 33.53 -23.86 -7.95
CA ASP A 77 34.82 -24.23 -7.36
C ASP A 77 34.73 -25.35 -6.31
N GLY A 78 33.52 -25.88 -6.08
CA GLY A 78 33.27 -27.04 -5.22
C GLY A 78 33.05 -26.71 -3.74
N TYR A 79 33.10 -25.44 -3.34
CA TYR A 79 32.87 -25.07 -1.94
C TYR A 79 31.39 -24.80 -1.64
N TYR A 80 30.99 -25.12 -0.41
CA TYR A 80 29.62 -25.00 0.05
C TYR A 80 29.23 -23.55 0.34
N VAL A 81 27.93 -23.30 0.23
CA VAL A 81 27.31 -22.01 0.46
C VAL A 81 26.18 -22.15 1.48
N LEU A 82 26.18 -21.24 2.45
CA LEU A 82 25.07 -21.00 3.36
C LEU A 82 24.44 -19.64 3.05
N ILE A 83 23.12 -19.57 3.07
CA ILE A 83 22.38 -18.31 3.00
C ILE A 83 21.90 -17.99 4.41
N TYR A 84 22.38 -16.86 4.95
CA TYR A 84 22.00 -16.43 6.29
C TYR A 84 20.49 -16.09 6.34
N PRO A 85 19.70 -16.76 7.19
CA PRO A 85 18.25 -16.60 7.22
C PRO A 85 17.84 -15.36 8.02
N TYR A 86 18.21 -14.17 7.55
CA TYR A 86 17.93 -12.89 8.22
C TYR A 86 16.43 -12.65 8.50
N TRP A 87 15.54 -13.32 7.76
CA TRP A 87 14.09 -13.27 7.98
C TRP A 87 13.63 -14.03 9.24
N GLN A 88 14.43 -14.95 9.78
CA GLN A 88 14.13 -15.70 11.00
C GLN A 88 14.67 -15.01 12.25
N PHE A 89 15.74 -14.22 12.12
CA PHE A 89 16.46 -13.64 13.24
C PHE A 89 16.75 -12.16 12.96
N LYS A 90 15.79 -11.30 13.36
CA LYS A 90 15.85 -9.85 13.07
C LYS A 90 16.94 -9.11 13.83
N ASP A 91 17.32 -9.60 15.01
CA ASP A 91 18.28 -8.96 15.91
C ASP A 91 19.63 -9.69 15.97
N ALA A 92 19.85 -10.68 15.08
CA ALA A 92 21.08 -11.45 15.02
C ALA A 92 21.87 -11.11 13.76
N ALA A 93 23.20 -11.10 13.86
CA ALA A 93 24.11 -10.84 12.75
C ALA A 93 25.05 -12.03 12.52
N VAL A 94 25.73 -12.03 11.38
CA VAL A 94 26.93 -12.84 11.14
C VAL A 94 28.09 -12.12 11.81
N ASP A 95 28.29 -12.41 13.09
CA ASP A 95 29.35 -11.89 13.97
C ASP A 95 30.32 -13.02 14.40
N GLU A 96 31.27 -12.72 15.29
CA GLU A 96 32.23 -13.70 15.80
C GLU A 96 31.56 -14.84 16.56
N GLU A 97 30.54 -14.55 17.37
CA GLU A 97 29.81 -15.57 18.15
C GLU A 97 29.08 -16.56 17.23
N TYR A 98 28.39 -16.05 16.21
CA TYR A 98 27.74 -16.86 15.19
C TYR A 98 28.75 -17.76 14.45
N LEU A 99 29.92 -17.24 14.08
CA LEU A 99 30.92 -18.03 13.36
C LEU A 99 31.59 -19.08 14.25
N GLU A 100 31.84 -18.79 15.51
CA GLU A 100 32.37 -19.76 16.48
C GLU A 100 31.36 -20.89 16.71
N ASP A 101 30.08 -20.56 16.91
CA ASP A 101 29.02 -21.55 17.04
C ASP A 101 28.91 -22.40 15.77
N LEU A 102 28.87 -21.76 14.60
CA LEU A 102 28.86 -22.45 13.31
C LEU A 102 30.10 -23.35 13.16
N HIS A 103 31.29 -22.86 13.46
CA HIS A 103 32.54 -23.61 13.34
C HIS A 103 32.59 -24.81 14.27
N SER A 104 32.11 -24.67 15.50
CA SER A 104 32.03 -25.78 16.47
C SER A 104 31.20 -26.96 15.92
N HIS A 105 30.15 -26.65 15.14
CA HIS A 105 29.30 -27.64 14.52
C HIS A 105 29.85 -28.18 13.20
N ILE A 106 30.33 -27.33 12.28
CA ILE A 106 30.61 -27.75 10.90
C ILE A 106 32.05 -27.57 10.43
N GLY A 107 32.91 -26.85 11.17
CA GLY A 107 34.23 -26.39 10.72
C GLY A 107 35.11 -27.50 10.11
N LYS A 108 35.35 -28.59 10.85
CA LYS A 108 36.17 -29.72 10.36
C LYS A 108 35.54 -30.51 9.20
N ARG A 109 34.25 -30.31 8.93
CA ARG A 109 33.44 -31.08 7.96
C ARG A 109 33.19 -30.34 6.65
N VAL A 110 33.30 -29.00 6.63
CA VAL A 110 33.07 -28.20 5.42
C VAL A 110 34.32 -28.02 4.56
N GLY A 111 35.49 -28.41 5.08
CA GLY A 111 36.78 -28.25 4.40
C GLY A 111 37.40 -26.88 4.67
N GLY A 112 38.34 -26.46 3.82
CA GLY A 112 39.11 -25.23 4.07
C GLY A 112 38.37 -23.91 3.79
N ARG A 113 37.16 -23.97 3.22
CA ARG A 113 36.41 -22.78 2.81
C ARG A 113 34.91 -23.00 2.85
N LEU A 114 34.18 -21.98 3.33
CA LEU A 114 32.72 -21.88 3.27
C LEU A 114 32.33 -20.47 2.84
N TYR A 115 31.32 -20.34 1.98
CA TYR A 115 30.72 -19.04 1.64
C TYR A 115 29.45 -18.82 2.44
N ILE A 116 29.29 -17.61 2.98
CA ILE A 116 28.08 -17.16 3.67
C ILE A 116 27.53 -15.97 2.89
N ILE A 117 26.34 -16.13 2.32
CA ILE A 117 25.61 -15.04 1.68
C ILE A 117 24.72 -14.39 2.74
N ALA A 118 24.90 -13.09 2.94
CA ALA A 118 24.10 -12.31 3.89
C ALA A 118 23.94 -10.87 3.43
N PRO A 119 22.87 -10.17 3.86
CA PRO A 119 22.79 -8.72 3.72
C PRO A 119 23.98 -8.02 4.37
N ALA A 120 24.51 -6.97 3.73
CA ALA A 120 25.69 -6.26 4.22
C ALA A 120 25.51 -5.66 5.64
N ASN A 121 24.29 -5.26 6.00
CA ASN A 121 23.95 -4.74 7.33
C ASN A 121 23.80 -5.83 8.41
N TYR A 122 23.85 -7.10 8.03
CA TYR A 122 23.81 -8.26 8.93
C TYR A 122 25.18 -8.95 9.02
N VAL A 123 26.27 -8.34 8.54
CA VAL A 123 27.63 -8.89 8.63
C VAL A 123 28.49 -7.93 9.44
N ASP A 124 28.92 -8.35 10.63
CA ASP A 124 29.72 -7.53 11.54
C ASP A 124 31.23 -7.79 11.36
N PHE A 125 31.67 -7.79 10.09
CA PHE A 125 33.06 -7.97 9.72
C PHE A 125 33.48 -6.95 8.67
N ILE A 126 34.56 -6.23 8.95
CA ILE A 126 35.17 -5.30 7.98
C ILE A 126 35.84 -6.08 6.83
N THR A 127 36.40 -7.26 7.14
CA THR A 127 37.07 -8.12 6.16
C THR A 127 36.08 -8.89 5.27
N ASP A 128 36.57 -9.41 4.14
CA ASP A 128 35.79 -10.24 3.21
C ASP A 128 35.74 -11.72 3.64
N TYR A 129 36.57 -12.10 4.60
CA TYR A 129 36.52 -13.40 5.23
C TYR A 129 37.02 -13.36 6.68
N HIS A 130 36.63 -14.36 7.45
CA HIS A 130 37.17 -14.64 8.77
C HIS A 130 37.69 -16.09 8.81
N GLU A 131 38.86 -16.31 9.40
CA GLU A 131 39.51 -17.62 9.44
C GLU A 131 39.48 -18.19 10.86
N ILE A 132 38.91 -19.39 11.00
CA ILE A 132 38.91 -20.16 12.25
C ILE A 132 39.60 -21.50 11.97
N GLU A 133 40.67 -21.78 12.71
CA GLU A 133 41.60 -22.90 12.51
C GLU A 133 42.15 -22.99 11.07
N ARG A 134 41.57 -23.85 10.23
CA ARG A 134 41.95 -24.07 8.82
C ARG A 134 40.82 -23.74 7.85
N THR A 135 39.72 -23.18 8.35
CA THR A 135 38.49 -22.92 7.59
C THR A 135 38.30 -21.43 7.42
N ARG A 136 38.21 -20.97 6.18
CA ARG A 136 37.91 -19.58 5.85
C ARG A 136 36.43 -19.40 5.52
N TYR A 137 35.76 -18.54 6.27
CA TYR A 137 34.39 -18.12 6.05
C TYR A 137 34.37 -16.84 5.23
N TYR A 138 34.02 -16.94 3.94
CA TYR A 138 33.94 -15.80 3.05
C TYR A 138 32.54 -15.19 3.06
N PHE A 139 32.47 -13.87 3.20
CA PHE A 139 31.22 -13.13 3.23
C PHE A 139 30.86 -12.61 1.84
N LEU A 140 29.81 -13.16 1.26
CA LEU A 140 29.19 -12.65 0.04
C LEU A 140 28.12 -11.64 0.45
N LYS A 141 28.57 -10.40 0.70
CA LYS A 141 27.74 -9.31 1.20
C LYS A 141 26.81 -8.83 0.08
N VAL A 142 25.51 -8.98 0.27
CA VAL A 142 24.50 -8.40 -0.63
C VAL A 142 24.25 -6.96 -0.19
N PRO A 143 24.57 -5.93 -1.00
CA PRO A 143 24.33 -4.55 -0.63
C PRO A 143 22.84 -4.34 -0.32
N TYR A 144 22.54 -3.56 0.72
CA TYR A 144 21.16 -3.25 1.05
C TYR A 144 20.44 -2.63 -0.14
N GLN A 145 21.12 -1.90 -1.04
CA GLN A 145 20.49 -1.35 -2.26
C GLN A 145 19.99 -2.41 -3.24
N ILE A 146 20.61 -3.60 -3.29
CA ILE A 146 20.26 -4.74 -4.16
C ILE A 146 19.13 -5.57 -3.54
N ILE A 147 19.16 -5.76 -2.21
CA ILE A 147 18.02 -6.33 -1.46
C ILE A 147 16.85 -5.36 -1.54
N ARG A 148 17.12 -4.07 -1.38
CA ARG A 148 16.18 -2.98 -1.63
C ARG A 148 15.72 -3.02 -3.08
N GLU A 149 16.39 -3.66 -4.04
CA GLU A 149 15.98 -3.76 -5.46
C GLU A 149 15.02 -4.92 -5.73
N LEU A 150 15.26 -6.07 -5.08
CA LEU A 150 14.25 -7.11 -4.89
C LEU A 150 13.05 -6.63 -4.07
N HIS A 151 13.29 -5.71 -3.15
CA HIS A 151 12.27 -4.99 -2.37
C HIS A 151 11.86 -3.66 -3.03
N LYS A 152 12.43 -3.26 -4.18
CA LYS A 152 12.11 -1.99 -4.84
C LYS A 152 11.25 -2.39 -6.00
N VAL A 153 9.98 -2.31 -5.69
CA VAL A 153 9.52 -0.96 -5.97
C VAL A 153 9.27 -0.30 -4.61
N GLN A 154 9.76 0.92 -4.39
CA GLN A 154 9.17 1.69 -3.31
C GLN A 154 7.72 1.82 -3.72
N PHE A 155 6.81 1.24 -2.95
CA PHE A 155 5.39 1.41 -3.21
C PHE A 155 5.16 2.91 -2.98
N LYS A 156 5.20 3.72 -4.05
CA LYS A 156 4.51 4.99 -4.02
C LYS A 156 3.05 4.58 -3.85
N LYS A 157 2.50 4.81 -2.65
CA LYS A 157 1.07 4.67 -2.43
C LYS A 157 0.39 5.47 -3.53
N PHE A 158 -0.55 4.85 -4.23
CA PHE A 158 -1.38 5.58 -5.16
C PHE A 158 -2.03 6.73 -4.39
N ARG A 159 -1.66 7.97 -4.72
CA ARG A 159 -2.21 9.13 -4.04
C ARG A 159 -3.46 9.60 -4.77
N GLN A 160 -4.57 9.64 -4.05
CA GLN A 160 -5.77 10.29 -4.54
C GLN A 160 -5.54 11.80 -4.51
N PRO A 161 -5.80 12.51 -5.61
CA PRO A 161 -5.59 13.95 -5.66
C PRO A 161 -6.57 14.64 -4.71
N GLN A 162 -6.07 15.62 -3.98
CA GLN A 162 -6.89 16.47 -3.08
C GLN A 162 -7.49 17.68 -3.82
N SER A 163 -7.12 17.89 -5.09
CA SER A 163 -7.61 18.96 -5.96
C SER A 163 -7.89 18.44 -7.37
N LYS A 164 -8.75 19.15 -8.10
CA LYS A 164 -9.08 18.78 -9.49
C LYS A 164 -7.90 18.94 -10.46
N ARG A 165 -6.95 19.81 -10.14
CA ARG A 165 -5.81 20.15 -11.02
C ARG A 165 -4.79 19.02 -11.08
N ASN A 166 -4.66 18.28 -9.99
CA ASN A 166 -3.69 17.20 -9.83
C ASN A 166 -4.23 15.84 -10.27
N VAL A 167 -5.42 15.80 -10.89
CA VAL A 167 -6.03 14.54 -11.37
C VAL A 167 -5.18 13.86 -12.45
N ASN A 168 -4.37 14.62 -13.19
CA ASN A 168 -3.47 14.08 -14.20
C ASN A 168 -2.06 13.78 -13.67
N ASP A 169 -1.73 14.23 -12.46
CA ASP A 169 -0.46 13.93 -11.79
C ASP A 169 -0.57 12.57 -11.06
N LEU A 170 -1.02 11.56 -11.81
CA LEU A 170 -1.09 10.19 -11.33
C LEU A 170 0.35 9.67 -11.23
N ASP A 171 0.90 9.71 -10.03
CA ASP A 171 2.13 9.01 -9.70
C ASP A 171 1.94 7.52 -10.01
N ASP A 172 2.80 6.96 -10.88
CA ASP A 172 2.74 5.55 -11.28
C ASP A 172 2.85 4.65 -10.05
N ALA A 173 1.75 3.96 -9.73
CA ALA A 173 1.69 3.02 -8.64
C ALA A 173 2.51 1.78 -8.99
N ILE A 174 3.43 1.44 -8.10
CA ILE A 174 4.08 0.15 -8.18
C ILE A 174 4.07 -0.49 -6.80
N GLY A 175 2.94 -1.14 -6.51
CA GLY A 175 2.73 -1.98 -5.35
C GLY A 175 1.34 -1.88 -4.70
N PHE A 176 1.04 -2.83 -3.81
CA PHE A 176 -0.22 -3.06 -3.08
C PHE A 176 -0.24 -2.53 -1.63
N HIS A 177 -1.35 -1.89 -1.25
CA HIS A 177 -1.67 -1.50 0.13
C HIS A 177 -2.97 -2.17 0.60
N PHE A 178 -3.08 -2.47 1.89
CA PHE A 178 -4.31 -3.00 2.46
C PHE A 178 -5.35 -1.89 2.61
N ILE A 179 -6.61 -2.15 2.28
CA ILE A 179 -7.65 -1.16 2.55
C ILE A 179 -7.79 -1.02 4.06
N ARG A 180 -7.48 0.16 4.59
CA ARG A 180 -7.76 0.52 5.98
C ARG A 180 -8.76 1.64 5.98
N GLN A 181 -10.00 1.33 6.33
CA GLN A 181 -11.06 2.34 6.36
C GLN A 181 -10.63 3.49 7.28
N PRO A 182 -10.77 4.75 6.85
CA PRO A 182 -10.53 5.88 7.73
C PRO A 182 -11.57 5.89 8.86
N ASP A 183 -11.21 6.46 10.00
CA ASP A 183 -12.13 6.72 11.11
C ASP A 183 -12.83 8.04 10.85
N VAL A 184 -14.16 7.99 10.68
CA VAL A 184 -14.99 9.14 10.28
C VAL A 184 -16.12 9.33 11.28
N GLU A 185 -16.26 10.56 11.78
CA GLU A 185 -17.43 10.98 12.54
C GLU A 185 -18.16 12.06 11.75
N SER A 186 -19.39 11.76 11.36
CA SER A 186 -20.22 12.69 10.61
C SER A 186 -21.70 12.60 11.02
N LYS A 187 -22.46 13.67 10.75
CA LYS A 187 -23.89 13.76 11.04
C LYS A 187 -24.60 14.54 9.94
N LEU A 188 -25.79 14.09 9.58
CA LEU A 188 -26.70 14.85 8.76
C LEU A 188 -27.57 15.74 9.64
N ASN A 189 -27.59 17.04 9.35
CA ASN A 189 -28.40 18.03 10.06
C ASN A 189 -29.31 18.76 9.08
N GLU A 190 -30.52 19.06 9.51
CA GLU A 190 -31.44 19.93 8.78
C GLU A 190 -31.44 21.32 9.42
N LYS A 191 -31.16 22.36 8.62
CA LYS A 191 -31.15 23.74 9.09
C LYS A 191 -31.78 24.65 8.04
N ASN A 192 -32.87 25.32 8.41
CA ASN A 192 -33.58 26.28 7.56
C ASN A 192 -34.01 25.71 6.19
N GLY A 193 -34.47 24.45 6.12
CA GLY A 193 -34.86 23.78 4.88
C GLY A 193 -33.68 23.45 3.95
N LYS A 194 -32.48 23.37 4.50
CA LYS A 194 -31.28 22.86 3.83
C LYS A 194 -30.72 21.71 4.65
N LEU A 195 -30.40 20.62 3.96
CA LEU A 195 -29.68 19.50 4.55
C LEU A 195 -28.19 19.81 4.53
N GLU A 196 -27.48 19.48 5.60
CA GLU A 196 -26.06 19.70 5.74
C GLU A 196 -25.39 18.46 6.32
N ILE A 197 -24.39 17.90 5.63
CA ILE A 197 -23.51 16.88 6.19
C ILE A 197 -22.41 17.59 6.97
N HIS A 198 -22.32 17.30 8.26
CA HIS A 198 -21.34 17.85 9.19
C HIS A 198 -20.32 16.77 9.50
N ILE A 199 -19.09 16.92 9.05
CA ILE A 199 -17.98 16.00 9.31
C ILE A 199 -17.11 16.63 10.40
N THR A 200 -16.96 15.96 11.53
CA THR A 200 -16.16 16.46 12.67
C THR A 200 -14.84 15.72 12.81
N LYS A 201 -14.73 14.52 12.23
CA LYS A 201 -13.50 13.72 12.27
C LYS A 201 -13.31 12.94 10.97
N PHE A 202 -12.07 12.92 10.51
CA PHE A 202 -11.56 12.07 9.44
C PHE A 202 -10.08 11.76 9.71
N LEU A 203 -9.77 10.53 10.12
CA LEU A 203 -8.40 10.09 10.38
C LEU A 203 -8.06 8.87 9.54
N SER A 204 -6.97 8.95 8.76
CA SER A 204 -6.45 7.79 8.06
C SER A 204 -5.68 6.88 9.03
N ASN A 205 -5.85 5.58 8.86
CA ASN A 205 -5.15 4.55 9.65
C ASN A 205 -3.74 4.24 9.12
N TYR A 206 -3.16 5.20 8.40
CA TYR A 206 -1.83 5.16 7.81
C TYR A 206 -0.94 6.23 8.43
N LEU A 207 0.36 5.92 8.53
CA LEU A 207 1.39 6.88 8.92
C LEU A 207 1.90 7.63 7.69
N GLU A 208 2.32 8.88 7.90
CA GLU A 208 3.02 9.70 6.93
C GLU A 208 4.34 9.04 6.53
N GLU A 209 4.64 9.05 5.23
CA GLU A 209 5.75 8.26 4.65
C GLU A 209 7.14 8.81 5.00
N GLU A 210 7.27 10.13 5.09
CA GLU A 210 8.57 10.79 5.33
C GLU A 210 8.93 10.84 6.82
N THR A 211 7.94 11.09 7.67
CA THR A 211 8.16 11.31 9.10
C THR A 211 7.81 10.09 9.96
N GLY A 212 6.97 9.18 9.46
CA GLY A 212 6.43 8.06 10.24
C GLY A 212 5.38 8.46 11.28
N ASN A 213 4.92 9.71 11.26
CA ASN A 213 3.95 10.23 12.22
C ASN A 213 2.51 9.89 11.82
N GLU A 214 1.60 9.96 12.79
CA GLU A 214 0.16 9.93 12.52
C GLU A 214 -0.26 11.21 11.79
N LEU A 215 -1.11 11.05 10.77
CA LEU A 215 -1.71 12.16 10.03
C LEU A 215 -2.78 12.82 10.90
N LYS A 216 -2.85 14.15 10.86
CA LYS A 216 -3.83 14.93 11.61
C LYS A 216 -5.24 14.75 11.03
N ASN A 217 -6.23 15.25 11.77
CA ASN A 217 -7.62 15.28 11.35
C ASN A 217 -7.76 15.99 9.99
N PHE A 218 -8.53 15.41 9.07
CA PHE A 218 -8.76 15.89 7.69
C PHE A 218 -7.55 16.02 6.76
N GLU A 219 -6.31 16.02 7.28
CA GLU A 219 -5.08 16.18 6.50
C GLU A 219 -5.02 15.22 5.30
N SER A 220 -5.49 13.99 5.53
CA SER A 220 -5.51 12.90 4.55
C SER A 220 -6.82 12.78 3.76
N LEU A 221 -7.81 13.65 3.97
CA LEU A 221 -9.04 13.62 3.19
C LEU A 221 -8.71 13.98 1.74
N ALA A 222 -9.10 13.12 0.80
CA ALA A 222 -8.92 13.38 -0.63
C ALA A 222 -10.19 13.91 -1.27
N MET A 223 -11.31 13.25 -1.02
CA MET A 223 -12.60 13.65 -1.59
C MET A 223 -13.78 13.03 -0.83
N VAL A 224 -14.93 13.66 -1.01
CA VAL A 224 -16.23 13.16 -0.56
C VAL A 224 -17.12 12.96 -1.78
N LEU A 225 -17.70 11.78 -1.93
CA LEU A 225 -18.64 11.41 -2.99
C LEU A 225 -20.04 11.25 -2.39
N ILE A 226 -21.05 11.75 -3.09
CA ILE A 226 -22.44 11.75 -2.61
C ILE A 226 -23.35 11.17 -3.68
N ASP A 227 -24.19 10.21 -3.28
CA ASP A 227 -25.35 9.72 -4.01
C ASP A 227 -26.60 10.18 -3.25
N LYS A 228 -27.43 11.01 -3.89
CA LYS A 228 -28.55 11.68 -3.24
C LYS A 228 -29.82 10.82 -3.19
N ASP A 229 -29.87 9.73 -3.94
CA ASP A 229 -31.04 8.83 -4.03
C ASP A 229 -30.57 7.37 -4.03
N TYR A 230 -29.92 6.98 -2.94
CA TYR A 230 -29.30 5.68 -2.83
C TYR A 230 -30.34 4.56 -2.69
N ASN A 231 -30.33 3.63 -3.64
CA ASN A 231 -31.36 2.60 -3.79
C ASN A 231 -31.07 1.27 -3.07
N ASP A 232 -30.16 1.27 -2.08
CA ASP A 232 -29.65 0.10 -1.36
C ASP A 232 -28.89 -0.95 -2.19
N LYS A 233 -28.66 -0.69 -3.49
CA LYS A 233 -28.04 -1.68 -4.39
C LYS A 233 -26.76 -1.17 -5.01
N GLU A 234 -26.80 0.01 -5.61
CA GLU A 234 -25.71 0.54 -6.41
C GLU A 234 -25.48 2.00 -6.08
N PHE A 235 -24.21 2.37 -5.93
CA PHE A 235 -23.82 3.76 -5.70
C PHE A 235 -23.77 4.51 -7.03
N VAL A 236 -24.60 5.54 -7.15
CA VAL A 236 -24.73 6.40 -8.32
C VAL A 236 -24.30 7.82 -7.94
N MET A 237 -23.01 8.12 -8.10
CA MET A 237 -22.43 9.42 -7.74
C MET A 237 -23.17 10.61 -8.40
N ASP A 238 -23.76 11.49 -7.60
CA ASP A 238 -24.41 12.73 -8.01
C ASP A 238 -23.50 13.94 -7.86
N GLU A 239 -22.86 14.05 -6.72
CA GLU A 239 -21.94 15.13 -6.39
C GLU A 239 -20.62 14.58 -5.88
N PHE A 240 -19.56 15.36 -6.07
CA PHE A 240 -18.24 15.08 -5.53
C PHE A 240 -17.59 16.39 -5.13
N TYR A 241 -16.81 16.33 -4.07
CA TYR A 241 -16.01 17.44 -3.58
C TYR A 241 -14.59 16.94 -3.40
N PHE A 242 -13.62 17.57 -4.04
CA PHE A 242 -12.23 17.40 -3.65
C PHE A 242 -12.01 18.07 -2.30
N ALA A 243 -11.02 17.64 -1.53
CA ALA A 243 -10.76 18.21 -0.22
C ALA A 243 -10.46 19.72 -0.29
N GLU A 244 -9.80 20.19 -1.36
CA GLU A 244 -9.62 21.62 -1.66
C GLU A 244 -10.95 22.39 -1.75
N ASP A 245 -12.02 21.77 -2.29
CA ASP A 245 -13.34 22.41 -2.41
C ASP A 245 -14.04 22.57 -1.05
N LEU A 246 -13.55 21.89 -0.02
CA LEU A 246 -14.10 21.89 1.35
C LEU A 246 -13.37 22.88 2.26
N ILE A 247 -12.40 23.65 1.75
CA ILE A 247 -11.67 24.70 2.47
C ILE A 247 -12.42 26.04 2.30
N PRO A 248 -12.87 26.71 3.40
CA PRO A 248 -13.63 27.95 3.31
C PRO A 248 -12.91 29.11 2.62
N ASP A 249 -11.60 29.26 2.88
CA ASP A 249 -10.76 30.35 2.38
C ASP A 249 -9.67 29.84 1.41
N LYS A 250 -10.04 28.96 0.48
CA LYS A 250 -9.09 28.38 -0.48
C LYS A 250 -8.35 29.45 -1.28
N LYS A 251 -7.03 29.29 -1.43
CA LYS A 251 -6.20 30.19 -2.23
C LYS A 251 -6.09 29.64 -3.65
N GLU A 252 -5.86 30.53 -4.62
CA GLU A 252 -5.64 30.07 -5.99
C GLU A 252 -4.22 29.49 -6.15
N ASN A 253 -4.13 28.26 -6.68
CA ASN A 253 -2.88 27.55 -6.95
C ASN A 253 -2.15 27.03 -5.71
N GLU A 254 -2.90 26.60 -4.69
CA GLU A 254 -2.32 25.88 -3.56
C GLU A 254 -1.65 24.59 -4.02
N THR A 255 -0.48 24.34 -3.46
CA THR A 255 0.23 23.07 -3.54
C THR A 255 -0.47 22.01 -2.69
N GLU A 256 -0.19 20.73 -2.92
CA GLU A 256 -0.80 19.66 -2.10
C GLU A 256 -0.46 19.79 -0.62
N ASP A 257 0.74 20.24 -0.29
CA ASP A 257 1.15 20.38 1.10
C ASP A 257 0.45 21.55 1.79
N GLU A 258 0.17 22.64 1.06
CA GLU A 258 -0.67 23.74 1.56
C GLU A 258 -2.12 23.28 1.79
N ILE A 259 -2.68 22.47 0.88
CA ILE A 259 -4.03 21.90 1.05
C ILE A 259 -4.10 21.01 2.29
N LYS A 260 -3.11 20.13 2.51
CA LYS A 260 -3.03 19.28 3.71
C LYS A 260 -2.96 20.11 4.99
N GLU A 261 -2.13 21.15 4.98
CA GLU A 261 -1.97 22.04 6.13
C GLU A 261 -3.28 22.75 6.47
N ASP A 262 -3.94 23.34 5.47
CA ASP A 262 -5.21 24.05 5.65
C ASP A 262 -6.35 23.11 6.08
N LEU A 263 -6.38 21.87 5.57
CA LEU A 263 -7.30 20.83 6.05
C LEU A 263 -7.05 20.48 7.52
N SER A 264 -5.79 20.34 7.92
CA SER A 264 -5.42 19.95 9.28
C SER A 264 -5.82 20.95 10.37
N HIS A 265 -6.05 22.20 9.97
CA HIS A 265 -6.53 23.27 10.84
C HIS A 265 -8.06 23.34 10.97
N GLN A 266 -8.81 22.58 10.17
CA GLN A 266 -10.27 22.59 10.25
C GLN A 266 -10.76 21.77 11.45
N GLU A 267 -11.65 22.38 12.24
CA GLU A 267 -12.38 21.64 13.28
C GLU A 267 -13.54 20.83 12.70
N LYS A 268 -14.09 21.26 11.56
CA LYS A 268 -15.30 20.70 10.98
C LYS A 268 -15.47 21.11 9.52
N ILE A 269 -15.94 20.16 8.70
CA ILE A 269 -16.38 20.38 7.33
C ILE A 269 -17.91 20.34 7.25
N VAL A 270 -18.50 21.25 6.49
CA VAL A 270 -19.96 21.31 6.23
C VAL A 270 -20.23 21.25 4.74
N ILE A 271 -20.98 20.24 4.30
CA ILE A 271 -21.39 20.09 2.90
C ILE A 271 -22.90 20.34 2.81
N PRO A 272 -23.34 21.44 2.18
CA PRO A 272 -24.76 21.70 1.97
C PRO A 272 -25.31 20.82 0.84
N ILE A 273 -26.47 20.21 1.09
CA ILE A 273 -27.22 19.42 0.13
C ILE A 273 -28.61 20.03 -0.03
N LYS A 274 -29.04 20.11 -1.29
CA LYS A 274 -30.40 20.50 -1.64
C LYS A 274 -31.37 19.36 -1.37
N GLU A 275 -32.29 19.60 -0.45
CA GLU A 275 -33.29 18.61 -0.01
C GLU A 275 -34.26 18.20 -1.12
N ASP A 276 -34.60 19.10 -2.04
CA ASP A 276 -35.49 18.83 -3.18
C ASP A 276 -34.89 17.86 -4.20
N GLU A 277 -33.57 17.70 -4.20
CA GLU A 277 -32.84 16.77 -5.06
C GLU A 277 -32.56 15.42 -4.36
N CYS A 278 -32.97 15.24 -3.10
CA CYS A 278 -32.72 14.02 -2.32
C CYS A 278 -33.90 13.05 -2.33
N GLY A 279 -33.57 11.77 -2.45
CA GLY A 279 -34.48 10.65 -2.23
C GLY A 279 -34.69 10.35 -0.74
N ASP A 280 -35.07 9.12 -0.43
CA ASP A 280 -35.31 8.69 0.95
C ASP A 280 -34.01 8.38 1.71
N LYS A 281 -32.93 8.08 0.97
CA LYS A 281 -31.61 7.73 1.49
C LYS A 281 -30.51 8.46 0.73
N VAL A 282 -29.52 8.96 1.47
CA VAL A 282 -28.30 9.56 0.92
C VAL A 282 -27.12 8.72 1.32
N MET A 283 -26.33 8.26 0.35
CA MET A 283 -25.08 7.53 0.62
C MET A 283 -23.89 8.45 0.41
N VAL A 284 -22.96 8.43 1.37
CA VAL A 284 -21.75 9.25 1.35
C VAL A 284 -20.53 8.35 1.46
N ILE A 285 -19.55 8.62 0.62
CA ILE A 285 -18.26 7.91 0.61
C ILE A 285 -17.16 8.93 0.84
N TYR A 286 -16.37 8.71 1.89
CA TYR A 286 -15.20 9.52 2.23
C TYR A 286 -13.95 8.75 1.83
N ILE A 287 -13.06 9.41 1.10
CA ILE A 287 -11.89 8.77 0.52
C ILE A 287 -10.65 9.48 1.02
N ASP A 288 -9.67 8.72 1.52
CA ASP A 288 -8.37 9.28 1.90
C ASP A 288 -7.41 9.39 0.71
N ILE A 289 -6.30 10.09 0.90
CA ILE A 289 -5.22 10.21 -0.09
C ILE A 289 -4.61 8.87 -0.48
N TYR A 290 -4.91 7.75 0.18
CA TYR A 290 -4.41 6.42 -0.18
C TYR A 290 -5.47 5.55 -0.88
N GLY A 291 -6.66 6.11 -1.15
CA GLY A 291 -7.77 5.42 -1.80
C GLY A 291 -8.58 4.50 -0.87
N ASN A 292 -8.44 4.64 0.45
CA ASN A 292 -9.30 3.93 1.39
C ASN A 292 -10.65 4.62 1.52
N GLU A 293 -11.72 3.84 1.53
CA GLU A 293 -13.09 4.33 1.54
C GLU A 293 -13.77 4.03 2.87
N PHE A 294 -14.41 5.03 3.48
CA PHE A 294 -15.46 4.84 4.48
C PHE A 294 -16.81 5.19 3.85
N LYS A 295 -17.84 4.38 4.13
CA LYS A 295 -19.17 4.51 3.52
C LYS A 295 -20.22 4.55 4.60
N GLU A 296 -21.14 5.50 4.51
CA GLU A 296 -22.29 5.55 5.38
C GLU A 296 -23.54 5.96 4.60
N VAL A 297 -24.71 5.66 5.17
CA VAL A 297 -26.01 5.94 4.59
C VAL A 297 -26.83 6.71 5.61
N PHE A 298 -27.33 7.87 5.20
CA PHE A 298 -28.27 8.67 5.98
C PHE A 298 -29.69 8.40 5.49
N GLN A 299 -30.58 8.11 6.44
CA GLN A 299 -32.02 8.01 6.19
C GLN A 299 -32.65 9.40 6.34
N LEU A 300 -33.30 9.88 5.28
CA LEU A 300 -34.02 11.16 5.29
C LEU A 300 -35.51 10.98 5.62
N ARG A 301 -36.10 9.89 5.13
CA ARG A 301 -37.54 9.58 5.28
C ARG A 301 -37.70 8.12 5.70
N GLU A 302 -38.59 7.85 6.64
CA GLU A 302 -38.97 6.49 7.07
C GLU A 302 -39.93 5.80 6.08
#